data_AF-A0A7C5VFE2-F1
#
_entry.id   AF-A0A7C5VFE2-F1
#
_cell.length_a   1.000
_cell.length_b   1.000
_cell.length_c   1.000
_cell.angle_alpha   90.00
_cell.angle_beta   90.00
_cell.angle_gamma   90.00
#
_symmetry.space_group_name_H-M   'P 1'
#
loop_
_entity.id
_entity.type
_entity.pdbx_description
1 polymer ?
#
loop_
_entity_poly.entity_id
_entity_poly.type
_entity_poly.pdbx_seq_one_letter_code
_entity_poly.pdbx_strand_id
1 'polypeptide(L)'
;MALSNREMVGRGLDLLKAGLRPFVEREYRRVYGEAWLEQALEAVRGDRGKLQDPDAQALLKLMDYRWHEVFDEKLGQWGRTLVKELLEVRNRHAHQNAFTLEDAHRALDTMTRLLEMVAAEEAQETGRLARELLRRRFEEEAKREVERAAKLPQIPTPSGLKPWR
;
A
#
# COMPACT_ATOMS: atom_id res chain seq x y z
N MET A 1 19.56 8.11 7.70
CA MET A 1 18.93 7.01 8.47
C MET A 1 17.97 6.29 7.56
N ALA A 2 17.89 4.94 7.64
CA ALA A 2 16.88 4.19 6.88
C ALA A 2 15.49 4.52 7.45
N LEU A 3 14.52 4.74 6.56
CA LEU A 3 13.14 5.03 6.96
C LEU A 3 12.55 3.84 7.72
N SER A 4 11.71 4.12 8.71
CA SER A 4 10.86 3.11 9.34
C SER A 4 9.81 2.59 8.37
N ASN A 5 9.26 1.40 8.66
CA ASN A 5 8.17 0.80 7.88
C ASN A 5 6.96 1.73 7.78
N ARG A 6 6.63 2.40 8.89
CA ARG A 6 5.52 3.36 8.93
C ARG A 6 5.80 4.58 8.06
N GLU A 7 7.01 5.14 8.09
CA GLU A 7 7.38 6.27 7.23
C GLU A 7 7.34 5.89 5.74
N MET A 8 7.73 4.66 5.37
CA MET A 8 7.59 4.18 4.00
C MET A 8 6.11 4.05 3.58
N VAL A 9 5.25 3.54 4.46
CA VAL A 9 3.79 3.51 4.21
C VAL A 9 3.22 4.93 4.08
N GLY A 10 3.66 5.87 4.94
CA GLY A 10 3.28 7.27 4.85
C GLY A 10 3.62 7.90 3.50
N ARG A 11 4.86 7.70 3.03
CA ARG A 11 5.26 8.12 1.67
C ARG A 11 4.43 7.47 0.58
N GLY A 12 4.10 6.20 0.74
CA GLY A 12 3.17 5.50 -0.17
C GLY A 12 1.78 6.14 -0.21
N LEU A 13 1.25 6.55 0.94
CA LEU A 13 -0.03 7.26 1.02
C LEU A 13 0.02 8.65 0.37
N ASP A 14 1.15 9.35 0.44
CA ASP A 14 1.33 10.62 -0.25
C ASP A 14 1.35 10.45 -1.77
N LEU A 15 2.03 9.40 -2.25
CA LEU A 15 2.03 9.01 -3.68
C LEU A 15 0.64 8.57 -4.14
N LEU A 16 -0.07 7.81 -3.31
CA LEU A 16 -1.45 7.40 -3.56
C LEU A 16 -2.36 8.63 -3.70
N LYS A 17 -2.22 9.62 -2.81
CA LYS A 17 -2.94 10.89 -2.88
C LYS A 17 -2.67 11.59 -4.22
N ALA A 18 -1.40 11.72 -4.59
CA ALA A 18 -0.99 12.41 -5.81
C ALA A 18 -1.57 11.75 -7.06
N GLY A 19 -1.46 10.42 -7.19
CA GLY A 19 -1.95 9.69 -8.35
C GLY A 19 -3.47 9.56 -8.43
N LEU A 20 -4.17 9.43 -7.30
CA LEU A 20 -5.63 9.29 -7.30
C LEU A 20 -6.36 10.62 -7.52
N ARG A 21 -5.83 11.75 -7.06
CA ARG A 21 -6.50 13.05 -7.13
C ARG A 21 -6.99 13.40 -8.56
N PRO A 22 -6.14 13.43 -9.59
CA PRO A 22 -6.57 13.79 -10.95
C PRO A 22 -7.55 12.76 -11.54
N PHE A 23 -7.40 11.48 -11.17
CA PHE A 23 -8.32 10.42 -11.60
C PHE A 23 -9.72 10.63 -11.01
N VAL A 24 -9.83 10.76 -9.68
CA VAL A 24 -11.12 10.93 -8.99
C VAL A 24 -11.85 12.17 -9.49
N GLU A 25 -11.16 13.31 -9.59
CA GLU A 25 -11.77 14.57 -10.08
C GLU A 25 -12.31 14.43 -11.50
N ARG A 26 -11.54 13.80 -12.39
CA ARG A 26 -11.95 13.58 -13.78
C ARG A 26 -13.16 12.66 -13.87
N GLU A 27 -13.21 11.56 -13.12
CA GLU A 27 -14.34 10.63 -13.16
C GLU A 27 -15.60 11.24 -12.56
N TYR A 28 -15.49 12.00 -11.47
CA TYR A 28 -16.62 12.74 -10.90
C TYR A 28 -17.17 13.78 -11.89
N ARG A 29 -16.29 14.55 -12.55
CA ARG A 29 -16.71 15.50 -13.60
C ARG A 29 -17.37 14.82 -14.79
N ARG A 30 -16.86 13.65 -15.20
CA ARG A 30 -17.42 12.86 -16.30
C ARG A 30 -18.88 12.46 -16.02
N VAL A 31 -19.20 12.08 -14.79
CA VAL A 31 -20.53 11.58 -14.43
C VAL A 31 -21.49 12.71 -14.06
N TYR A 32 -21.03 13.71 -13.29
CA TYR A 32 -21.90 14.74 -12.71
C TYR A 32 -21.78 16.13 -13.34
N GLY A 33 -20.84 16.34 -14.26
CA GLY A 33 -20.63 17.65 -14.91
C GLY A 33 -20.32 18.76 -13.90
N GLU A 34 -21.02 19.90 -14.01
CA GLU A 34 -20.84 21.05 -13.11
C GLU A 34 -21.21 20.75 -11.65
N ALA A 35 -22.10 19.78 -11.41
CA ALA A 35 -22.55 19.41 -10.06
C ALA A 35 -21.55 18.49 -9.31
N TRP A 36 -20.39 18.17 -9.90
CA TRP A 36 -19.47 17.19 -9.34
C TRP A 36 -18.98 17.54 -7.92
N LEU A 37 -18.82 18.83 -7.60
CA LEU A 37 -18.42 19.29 -6.27
C LEU A 37 -19.51 19.01 -5.22
N GLU A 38 -20.78 19.23 -5.56
CA GLU A 38 -21.91 18.98 -4.67
C GLU A 38 -22.01 17.48 -4.36
N GLN A 39 -21.86 16.64 -5.39
CA GLN A 39 -21.87 15.19 -5.26
C GLN A 39 -20.67 14.66 -4.47
N ALA A 40 -19.50 15.28 -4.61
CA ALA A 40 -18.33 14.96 -3.81
C ALA A 40 -18.51 15.37 -2.33
N LEU A 41 -19.20 16.49 -2.06
CA LEU A 41 -19.45 16.97 -0.70
C LEU A 41 -20.29 15.99 0.12
N GLU A 42 -21.28 15.35 -0.49
CA GLU A 42 -22.11 14.34 0.18
C GLU A 42 -21.26 13.17 0.71
N ALA A 43 -20.29 12.70 -0.09
CA ALA A 43 -19.40 11.61 0.30
C ALA A 43 -18.49 11.95 1.50
N VAL A 44 -18.15 13.22 1.67
CA VAL A 44 -17.33 13.71 2.79
C VAL A 44 -18.16 14.34 3.92
N ARG A 45 -19.48 14.12 3.94
CA ARG A 45 -20.43 14.65 4.93
C ARG A 45 -20.41 16.19 5.04
N GLY A 46 -20.28 16.87 3.90
CA GLY A 46 -20.35 18.33 3.80
C GLY A 46 -19.06 19.07 4.20
N ASP A 47 -17.98 18.36 4.51
CA ASP A 47 -16.70 18.98 4.88
C ASP A 47 -15.95 19.51 3.65
N ARG A 48 -16.18 20.78 3.32
CA ARG A 48 -15.53 21.48 2.19
C ARG A 48 -14.00 21.50 2.30
N GLY A 49 -13.45 21.54 3.51
CA GLY A 49 -11.99 21.55 3.71
C GLY A 49 -11.32 20.29 3.16
N LYS A 50 -12.03 19.16 3.20
CA LYS A 50 -11.55 17.88 2.66
C LYS A 50 -11.56 17.79 1.14
N LEU A 51 -12.19 18.72 0.42
CA LEU A 51 -12.19 18.72 -1.05
C LEU A 51 -11.17 19.69 -1.66
N GLN A 52 -10.72 20.69 -0.91
CA GLN A 52 -9.73 21.66 -1.41
C GLN A 52 -8.35 21.02 -1.57
N ASP A 53 -7.91 20.25 -0.58
CA ASP A 53 -6.72 19.41 -0.63
C ASP A 53 -7.03 18.03 -0.03
N PRO A 54 -7.74 17.16 -0.79
CA PRO A 54 -8.16 15.88 -0.28
C PRO A 54 -6.95 15.01 0.05
N ASP A 55 -6.89 14.50 1.27
CA ASP A 55 -5.92 13.48 1.63
C ASP A 55 -6.28 12.12 1.00
N ALA A 56 -5.38 11.13 1.13
CA ALA A 56 -5.62 9.79 0.59
C ALA A 56 -6.95 9.19 1.09
N GLN A 57 -7.36 9.48 2.31
CA GLN A 57 -8.62 8.96 2.85
C GLN A 57 -9.84 9.62 2.24
N ALA A 58 -9.83 10.93 2.07
CA ALA A 58 -10.92 11.65 1.42
C ALA A 58 -11.12 11.10 0.01
N LEU A 59 -10.03 10.91 -0.75
CA LEU A 59 -10.06 10.31 -2.09
C LEU A 59 -10.62 8.88 -2.09
N LEU A 60 -10.11 8.02 -1.22
CA LEU A 60 -10.59 6.63 -1.10
C LEU A 60 -12.07 6.56 -0.66
N LYS A 61 -12.52 7.47 0.20
CA LYS A 61 -13.93 7.57 0.62
C LYS A 61 -14.83 8.06 -0.51
N LEU A 62 -14.39 9.03 -1.31
CA LEU A 62 -15.10 9.43 -2.52
C LEU A 62 -15.29 8.23 -3.45
N MET A 63 -14.22 7.46 -3.66
CA MET A 63 -14.27 6.25 -4.48
C MET A 63 -15.25 5.20 -3.94
N ASP A 64 -15.18 4.84 -2.65
CA ASP A 64 -16.06 3.82 -2.07
C ASP A 64 -17.54 4.29 -2.01
N TYR A 65 -17.79 5.57 -1.74
CA TYR A 65 -19.15 6.12 -1.60
C TYR A 65 -19.90 6.16 -2.93
N ARG A 66 -19.26 6.60 -4.03
CA ARG A 66 -19.87 6.64 -5.38
C ARG A 66 -19.35 5.53 -6.30
N TRP A 67 -19.02 4.36 -5.74
CA TRP A 67 -18.38 3.27 -6.48
C TRP A 67 -19.16 2.87 -7.74
N HIS A 68 -20.43 2.49 -7.56
CA HIS A 68 -21.28 1.96 -8.63
C HIS A 68 -21.55 2.98 -9.74
N GLU A 69 -21.68 4.25 -9.38
CA GLU A 69 -22.03 5.32 -10.32
C GLU A 69 -20.80 5.83 -11.09
N VAL A 70 -19.62 5.86 -10.45
CA VAL A 70 -18.45 6.58 -10.99
C VAL A 70 -17.32 5.66 -11.43
N PHE A 71 -17.06 4.57 -10.72
CA PHE A 71 -15.80 3.82 -10.83
C PHE A 71 -15.95 2.37 -11.28
N ASP A 72 -17.13 1.76 -11.07
CA ASP A 72 -17.35 0.32 -11.27
C ASP A 72 -17.07 -0.14 -12.71
N GLU A 73 -17.48 0.66 -13.70
CA GLU A 73 -17.25 0.39 -15.12
C GLU A 73 -15.76 0.25 -15.46
N LYS A 74 -14.90 1.08 -14.83
CA LYS A 74 -13.46 1.14 -15.15
C LYS A 74 -12.60 0.22 -14.29
N LEU A 75 -12.94 0.09 -13.01
CA LEU A 75 -12.09 -0.57 -12.03
C LEU A 75 -12.63 -1.95 -11.59
N GLY A 76 -13.93 -2.19 -11.75
CA GLY A 76 -14.60 -3.42 -11.38
C GLY A 76 -14.46 -3.81 -9.89
N GLN A 77 -15.01 -4.97 -9.54
CA GLN A 77 -15.05 -5.43 -8.14
C GLN A 77 -13.67 -5.56 -7.48
N TRP A 78 -12.63 -5.89 -8.27
CA TRP A 78 -11.26 -5.96 -7.76
C TRP A 78 -10.74 -4.60 -7.29
N GLY A 79 -10.94 -3.54 -8.08
CA GLY A 79 -10.55 -2.20 -7.67
C GLY A 79 -11.24 -1.75 -6.39
N ARG A 80 -12.52 -2.12 -6.21
CA ARG A 80 -13.25 -1.82 -4.97
C ARG A 80 -12.63 -2.49 -3.75
N THR A 81 -12.19 -3.73 -3.92
CA THR A 81 -11.53 -4.51 -2.87
C THR A 81 -10.23 -3.83 -2.44
N LEU A 82 -9.43 -3.37 -3.40
CA LEU A 82 -8.21 -2.61 -3.12
C LEU A 82 -8.50 -1.29 -2.39
N VAL A 83 -9.52 -0.54 -2.82
CA VAL A 83 -9.93 0.71 -2.14
C VAL A 83 -10.28 0.46 -0.68
N LYS A 84 -11.05 -0.60 -0.38
CA LYS A 84 -11.41 -0.96 1.00
C LYS A 84 -10.21 -1.37 1.83
N GLU A 85 -9.30 -2.15 1.27
CA GLU A 85 -8.05 -2.51 1.93
C GLU A 85 -7.21 -1.26 2.25
N LEU A 86 -7.10 -0.32 1.31
CA LEU A 86 -6.34 0.92 1.52
C LEU A 86 -6.99 1.88 2.54
N LEU A 87 -8.32 1.88 2.66
CA LEU A 87 -9.01 2.58 3.74
C LEU A 87 -8.56 2.06 5.12
N GLU A 88 -8.45 0.73 5.28
CA GLU A 88 -7.94 0.11 6.51
C GLU A 88 -6.45 0.41 6.76
N VAL A 89 -5.61 0.37 5.72
CA VAL A 89 -4.19 0.73 5.80
C VAL A 89 -4.01 2.18 6.27
N ARG A 90 -4.74 3.12 5.66
CA ARG A 90 -4.70 4.54 6.04
C ARG A 90 -5.18 4.71 7.48
N ASN A 91 -6.29 4.08 7.87
CA ASN A 91 -6.80 4.12 9.25
C ASN A 91 -5.74 3.63 10.24
N ARG A 92 -5.10 2.50 9.96
CA ARG A 92 -4.00 1.96 10.78
C ARG A 92 -2.83 2.94 10.89
N HIS A 93 -2.43 3.56 9.79
CA HIS A 93 -1.35 4.55 9.76
C HIS A 93 -1.67 5.81 10.57
N ALA A 94 -2.91 6.29 10.50
CA ALA A 94 -3.38 7.45 11.25
C ALA A 94 -3.42 7.20 12.77
N HIS A 95 -3.78 5.99 13.21
CA HIS A 95 -3.83 5.61 14.63
C HIS A 95 -2.46 5.26 15.24
N GLN A 96 -1.36 5.61 14.57
CA GLN A 96 0.01 5.40 15.04
C GLN A 96 0.45 3.95 15.28
N ASN A 97 -0.25 2.98 14.68
CA ASN A 97 0.13 1.57 14.81
C ASN A 97 1.46 1.25 14.11
N ALA A 98 2.22 0.32 14.68
CA ALA A 98 3.43 -0.19 14.07
C ALA A 98 3.09 -1.04 12.83
N PHE A 99 3.96 -0.98 11.82
CA PHE A 99 3.90 -1.86 10.65
C PHE A 99 5.04 -2.87 10.69
N THR A 100 4.70 -4.15 10.55
CA THR A 100 5.68 -5.18 10.23
C THR A 100 6.22 -4.96 8.80
N LEU A 101 7.33 -5.61 8.44
CA LEU A 101 7.84 -5.55 7.06
C LEU A 101 6.82 -6.09 6.06
N GLU A 102 6.12 -7.18 6.41
CA GLU A 102 5.11 -7.81 5.56
C GLU A 102 3.87 -6.93 5.40
N ASP A 103 3.38 -6.33 6.49
CA ASP A 103 2.23 -5.41 6.44
C ASP A 103 2.54 -4.15 5.63
N ALA A 104 3.74 -3.57 5.80
CA ALA A 104 4.16 -2.41 5.03
C ALA A 104 4.33 -2.75 3.54
N HIS A 105 4.86 -3.93 3.24
CA HIS A 105 4.99 -4.41 1.87
C HIS A 105 3.60 -4.61 1.23
N ARG A 106 2.69 -5.29 1.94
CA ARG A 106 1.32 -5.52 1.47
C ARG A 106 0.58 -4.20 1.22
N ALA A 107 0.73 -3.24 2.11
CA ALA A 107 0.17 -1.90 1.95
C ALA A 107 0.67 -1.24 0.66
N LEU A 108 2.00 -1.21 0.44
CA LEU A 108 2.59 -0.60 -0.76
C LEU A 108 2.24 -1.34 -2.05
N ASP A 109 2.23 -2.68 -2.06
CA ASP A 109 1.77 -3.48 -3.21
C ASP A 109 0.31 -3.15 -3.57
N THR A 110 -0.56 -3.03 -2.57
CA THR A 110 -1.97 -2.66 -2.78
C THR A 110 -2.10 -1.25 -3.36
N MET A 111 -1.28 -0.30 -2.88
CA MET A 111 -1.22 1.06 -3.45
C MET A 111 -0.75 1.03 -4.91
N THR A 112 0.31 0.30 -5.21
CA THR A 112 0.85 0.15 -6.57
C THR A 112 -0.20 -0.41 -7.51
N ARG A 113 -0.89 -1.50 -7.14
CA ARG A 113 -1.94 -2.10 -7.98
C ARG A 113 -3.07 -1.13 -8.29
N LEU A 114 -3.55 -0.38 -7.29
CA LEU A 114 -4.61 0.60 -7.53
C LEU A 114 -4.12 1.74 -8.44
N LEU A 115 -2.90 2.22 -8.23
CA LEU A 115 -2.27 3.26 -9.07
C LEU A 115 -2.07 2.78 -10.51
N GLU A 116 -1.67 1.54 -10.72
CA GLU A 116 -1.57 0.92 -12.06
C GLU A 116 -2.94 0.85 -12.75
N MET A 117 -4.00 0.47 -12.03
CA MET A 117 -5.36 0.42 -12.59
C MET A 117 -5.86 1.79 -13.08
N VAL A 118 -5.37 2.89 -12.49
CA VAL A 118 -5.71 4.26 -12.90
C VAL A 118 -4.66 4.89 -13.81
N ALA A 119 -3.65 4.12 -14.23
CA ALA A 119 -2.51 4.56 -15.04
C ALA A 119 -1.75 5.77 -14.44
N ALA A 120 -1.60 5.80 -13.12
CA ALA A 120 -0.84 6.84 -12.41
C ALA A 120 0.66 6.53 -12.41
N GLU A 121 1.50 7.51 -12.70
CA GLU A 121 2.97 7.37 -12.76
C GLU A 121 3.57 7.03 -11.38
N GLU A 122 2.91 7.46 -10.30
CA GLU A 122 3.26 7.18 -8.91
C GLU A 122 3.29 5.67 -8.57
N ALA A 123 2.66 4.83 -9.41
CA ALA A 123 2.79 3.38 -9.33
C ALA A 123 4.26 2.92 -9.35
N GLN A 124 5.12 3.56 -10.15
CA GLN A 124 6.52 3.18 -10.26
C GLN A 124 7.27 3.36 -8.93
N GLU A 125 7.02 4.48 -8.26
CA GLU A 125 7.68 4.83 -7.00
C GLU A 125 7.13 4.02 -5.83
N THR A 126 5.81 3.82 -5.75
CA THR A 126 5.24 2.90 -4.74
C THR A 126 5.76 1.48 -4.91
N GLY A 127 5.90 0.99 -6.15
CA GLY A 127 6.49 -0.30 -6.43
C GLY A 127 7.98 -0.37 -6.08
N ARG A 128 8.72 0.73 -6.22
CA ARG A 128 10.12 0.83 -5.77
C ARG A 128 10.22 0.68 -4.26
N LEU A 129 9.36 1.36 -3.50
CA LEU A 129 9.29 1.25 -2.04
C LEU A 129 8.93 -0.17 -1.59
N ALA A 130 7.98 -0.82 -2.28
CA ALA A 130 7.61 -2.21 -1.99
C ALA A 130 8.80 -3.16 -2.19
N ARG A 131 9.53 -3.04 -3.31
CA ARG A 131 10.74 -3.84 -3.56
C ARG A 131 11.83 -3.59 -2.52
N GLU A 132 11.97 -2.36 -2.04
CA GLU A 132 12.92 -2.05 -0.97
C GLU A 132 12.59 -2.79 0.33
N LEU A 133 11.32 -2.90 0.70
CA LEU A 133 10.90 -3.69 1.86
C LEU A 133 11.20 -5.18 1.71
N LEU A 134 10.98 -5.75 0.52
CA LEU A 134 11.36 -7.15 0.25
C LEU A 134 12.86 -7.36 0.39
N ARG A 135 13.67 -6.42 -0.14
CA ARG A 135 15.13 -6.49 0.02
C ARG A 135 15.53 -6.50 1.49
N ARG A 136 14.96 -5.59 2.30
CA ARG A 136 15.24 -5.53 3.75
C ARG A 136 14.84 -6.83 4.47
N ARG A 137 13.69 -7.39 4.12
CA ARG A 137 13.24 -8.68 4.65
C ARG A 137 14.26 -9.79 4.36
N PHE A 138 14.69 -9.93 3.11
CA PHE A 138 15.65 -10.97 2.75
C PHE A 138 17.02 -10.76 3.40
N GLU A 139 17.46 -9.52 3.57
CA GLU A 139 18.68 -9.20 4.33
C GLU A 139 18.55 -9.60 5.81
N GLU A 140 17.40 -9.38 6.45
CA GLU A 140 17.13 -9.81 7.82
C GLU A 140 17.06 -11.33 7.96
N GLU A 141 16.40 -12.02 7.02
CA GLU A 141 16.31 -13.48 7.00
C GLU A 141 17.69 -14.12 6.79
N ALA A 142 18.50 -13.60 5.86
CA ALA A 142 19.86 -14.08 5.63
C ALA A 142 20.74 -13.92 6.88
N LYS A 143 20.66 -12.77 7.57
CA LYS A 143 21.38 -12.55 8.83
C LYS A 143 20.95 -13.54 9.91
N ARG A 144 19.64 -13.78 10.07
CA ARG A 144 19.10 -14.74 11.03
C ARG A 144 19.57 -16.16 10.74
N GLU A 145 19.62 -16.58 9.48
CA GLU A 145 20.11 -17.90 9.11
C GLU A 145 21.61 -18.06 9.36
N VAL A 146 22.42 -17.03 9.07
CA VAL A 146 23.86 -17.03 9.42
C VAL A 146 24.08 -17.13 10.93
N GLU A 147 23.35 -16.33 11.72
CA GLU A 147 23.41 -16.38 13.18
C GLU A 147 22.96 -17.74 13.73
N ARG A 148 21.94 -18.35 13.11
CA ARG A 148 21.45 -19.68 13.46
C ARG A 148 22.50 -20.76 13.15
N ALA A 149 23.12 -20.70 11.97
CA ALA A 149 24.20 -21.60 11.56
C ALA A 149 25.39 -21.53 12.52
N ALA A 150 25.77 -20.32 12.97
CA ALA A 150 26.86 -20.13 13.93
C ALA A 150 26.57 -20.69 15.34
N LYS A 151 25.29 -20.82 15.72
CA LYS A 151 24.85 -21.34 17.03
C LYS A 151 24.62 -22.85 17.05
N LEU A 152 24.62 -23.52 15.90
CA LEU A 152 24.49 -24.98 15.83
C LEU A 152 25.74 -25.63 16.46
N PRO A 153 25.57 -26.58 17.40
CA PRO A 153 26.71 -27.29 17.99
C PRO A 153 27.45 -28.06 16.90
N GLN A 154 28.77 -27.92 16.86
CA GLN A 154 29.60 -28.74 15.98
C GLN A 154 29.46 -30.20 16.40
N ILE A 155 28.84 -31.02 15.54
CA ILE A 155 28.81 -32.46 15.73
C ILE A 155 30.26 -32.94 15.61
N PRO A 156 30.86 -33.56 16.64
CA PRO A 156 32.21 -34.09 16.52
C PRO A 156 32.21 -35.16 15.42
N THR A 157 33.04 -34.95 14.40
CA THR A 157 33.28 -35.94 13.35
C THR A 157 33.73 -37.24 14.01
N PRO A 158 33.02 -38.38 13.86
CA PRO A 158 33.47 -39.63 14.42
C PRO A 158 34.83 -39.99 13.82
N SER A 159 35.89 -40.02 14.64
CA SER A 159 37.19 -40.49 14.20
C SER A 159 37.10 -42.00 13.93
N GLY A 160 37.15 -42.38 12.66
CA GLY A 160 37.24 -43.78 12.24
C GLY A 160 35.89 -44.41 11.89
N LEU A 161 35.38 -44.10 10.69
CA LEU A 161 34.48 -45.03 10.01
C LEU A 161 35.31 -46.21 9.52
N LYS A 162 34.95 -47.44 9.93
CA LYS A 162 35.59 -48.65 9.42
C LYS A 162 35.24 -48.80 7.93
N PRO A 163 36.24 -49.06 7.05
CA PRO A 163 35.97 -49.28 5.64
C PRO A 163 35.10 -50.52 5.46
N TRP A 164 34.08 -50.39 4.61
CA TRP A 164 33.14 -51.46 4.28
C TRP A 164 33.90 -52.68 3.72
N ARG A 165 33.62 -53.87 4.27
CA ARG A 165 33.98 -55.17 3.71
C ARG A 165 32.70 -55.94 3.40
#